data_AF-A0A359MQP8-F1
#
_entry.id   AF-A0A359MQP8-F1
#
_cell.length_a   1.000
_cell.length_b   1.000
_cell.length_c   1.000
_cell.angle_alpha   90.00
_cell.angle_beta   90.00
_cell.angle_gamma   90.00
#
_symmetry.space_group_name_H-M   'P 1'
#
loop_
_entity.id
_entity.type
_entity.pdbx_description
1 polymer ?
#
loop_
_entity_poly.entity_id
_entity_poly.type
_entity_poly.pdbx_seq_one_letter_code
_entity_poly.pdbx_strand_id
1 'polypeptide(L)'
;MELKERSFDSLSDKDKRKILLSGGGIIFDILGGLLLLMGLLALAGGAGISCLVLIIPALLLIFLGVKKLFWKKEKQRDYIISRLYKQSVKVQKKNGIYTSKEEKNRMRFEEDPLFHDKVMNSVHKNEDAKYDARIHRIEAKKQKLIKGRISKIQSISNARWENICGGKLMYSPVEGKVRINQSETVFSSIKGAELNVENSYRIETHESGKARKHASLGGAVAGGLLLGRVGAVAGGIGLGKTKTNSISTSNFIPTCNHLGVMVNINGFMSEILLISHTVDQSSITYASAQRDAQEIITKLRLLAQTPVPETFPKVEEESSVLDLDAQITEAEKELEAAKADTPKYETPEKYRPVPEEENIEKQGFKKL
;
A
#
# COMPACT_ATOMS: atom_id res chain seq x y z
N MET A 1 -17.53 29.39 45.98
CA MET A 1 -18.80 30.13 45.77
C MET A 1 -18.66 31.62 46.11
N GLU A 2 -17.93 31.98 47.17
CA GLU A 2 -17.76 33.37 47.67
C GLU A 2 -16.97 34.36 46.78
N LEU A 3 -16.13 33.89 45.83
CA LEU A 3 -15.39 34.76 44.89
C LEU A 3 -16.19 35.09 43.61
N LYS A 4 -17.16 34.22 43.28
CA LYS A 4 -18.09 34.37 42.14
C LYS A 4 -19.04 35.56 42.35
N GLU A 5 -19.38 35.86 43.60
CA GLU A 5 -20.16 37.05 44.00
C GLU A 5 -19.28 38.30 44.03
N ARG A 6 -18.08 38.27 44.63
CA ARG A 6 -17.21 39.46 44.73
C ARG A 6 -16.76 40.04 43.38
N SER A 7 -16.49 39.20 42.39
CA SER A 7 -16.07 39.66 41.07
C SER A 7 -17.24 40.29 40.28
N PHE A 8 -18.46 39.78 40.46
CA PHE A 8 -19.68 40.26 39.81
C PHE A 8 -20.21 41.55 40.46
N ASP A 9 -20.07 41.69 41.78
CA ASP A 9 -20.46 42.88 42.53
C ASP A 9 -19.52 44.07 42.30
N SER A 10 -18.27 43.80 41.90
CA SER A 10 -17.30 44.86 41.57
C SER A 10 -17.58 45.61 40.25
N LEU A 11 -18.55 45.17 39.46
CA LEU A 11 -18.89 45.73 38.15
C LEU A 11 -20.11 46.68 38.23
N SER A 12 -19.96 47.89 37.68
CA SER A 12 -21.04 48.87 37.54
C SER A 12 -22.20 48.32 36.68
N ASP A 13 -23.44 48.61 37.08
CA ASP A 13 -24.65 48.26 36.33
C ASP A 13 -24.67 48.72 34.87
N LYS A 14 -23.98 49.84 34.58
CA LYS A 14 -23.87 50.38 33.22
C LYS A 14 -23.01 49.46 32.32
N ASP A 15 -21.94 48.90 32.88
CA ASP A 15 -21.04 47.99 32.16
C ASP A 15 -21.66 46.60 31.98
N LYS A 16 -22.41 46.12 32.99
CA LYS A 16 -23.20 44.89 32.91
C LYS A 16 -24.21 44.95 31.74
N ARG A 17 -24.98 46.04 31.64
CA ARG A 17 -25.98 46.24 30.57
C ARG A 17 -25.35 46.34 29.17
N LYS A 18 -24.22 47.04 29.03
CA LYS A 18 -23.54 47.22 27.74
C LYS A 18 -23.01 45.88 27.17
N ILE A 19 -22.58 44.97 28.04
CA ILE A 19 -22.10 43.64 27.63
C ILE A 19 -23.26 42.75 27.18
N LEU A 20 -24.37 42.73 27.92
CA LEU A 20 -25.59 41.99 27.59
C LEU A 20 -26.17 42.40 26.23
N LEU A 21 -26.19 43.70 25.93
CA LEU A 21 -26.72 44.23 24.66
C LEU A 21 -25.84 43.88 23.44
N SER A 22 -24.52 43.74 23.63
CA SER A 22 -23.60 43.41 22.52
C SER A 22 -23.62 41.94 22.09
N GLY A 23 -24.35 41.07 22.80
CA GLY A 23 -24.29 39.62 22.58
C GLY A 23 -25.36 39.04 21.64
N GLY A 24 -26.54 39.62 21.52
CA GLY A 24 -27.74 38.86 21.11
C GLY A 24 -28.09 38.90 19.62
N GLY A 25 -28.43 37.73 19.05
CA GLY A 25 -29.02 37.53 17.70
C GLY A 25 -30.42 38.10 17.49
N ILE A 26 -30.79 39.13 18.26
CA ILE A 26 -32.08 39.82 18.32
C ILE A 26 -32.52 40.33 16.94
N ILE A 27 -31.56 40.61 16.05
CA ILE A 27 -31.82 41.16 14.71
C ILE A 27 -32.60 40.19 13.81
N PHE A 28 -32.33 38.89 13.86
CA PHE A 28 -33.01 37.91 13.00
C PHE A 28 -34.46 37.65 13.45
N ASP A 29 -34.71 37.65 14.76
CA ASP A 29 -36.05 37.49 15.32
C ASP A 29 -36.92 38.73 15.07
N ILE A 30 -36.34 39.93 15.17
CA ILE A 30 -37.04 41.19 14.80
C ILE A 30 -37.37 41.21 13.31
N LEU A 31 -36.42 40.87 12.43
CA LEU A 31 -36.64 40.91 10.99
C LEU A 31 -37.62 39.83 10.52
N GLY A 32 -37.52 38.62 11.08
CA GLY A 32 -38.44 37.52 10.83
C GLY A 32 -39.86 37.81 11.34
N GLY A 33 -39.98 38.39 12.53
CA GLY A 33 -41.27 38.82 13.08
C GLY A 33 -41.93 39.93 12.25
N LEU A 34 -41.15 40.86 11.71
CA LEU A 34 -41.65 41.94 10.86
C LEU A 34 -42.14 41.43 9.50
N LEU A 35 -41.42 40.47 8.89
CA LEU A 35 -41.85 39.79 7.66
C LEU A 35 -43.11 38.95 7.86
N LEU A 36 -43.24 38.28 9.01
CA LEU A 36 -44.41 37.49 9.35
C LEU A 36 -45.66 38.38 9.57
N LEU A 37 -45.48 39.53 10.23
CA LEU A 37 -46.54 40.53 10.40
C LEU A 37 -47.03 41.06 9.04
N MET A 38 -46.11 41.40 8.14
CA MET A 38 -46.45 41.86 6.78
C MET A 38 -47.17 40.78 5.96
N GLY A 39 -46.77 39.52 6.08
CA GLY A 39 -47.44 38.39 5.44
C GLY A 39 -48.86 38.16 5.95
N LEU A 40 -49.07 38.25 7.27
CA LEU A 40 -50.39 38.10 7.89
C LEU A 40 -51.34 39.26 7.54
N LEU A 41 -50.84 40.50 7.51
CA LEU A 41 -51.61 41.67 7.10
C LEU A 41 -52.07 41.58 5.63
N ALA A 42 -51.20 41.08 4.74
CA ALA A 42 -51.56 40.84 3.34
C ALA A 42 -52.63 39.75 3.19
N LEU A 43 -52.57 38.69 4.00
CA LEU A 43 -53.56 37.61 4.01
C LEU A 43 -54.95 38.09 4.49
N ALA A 44 -54.97 38.94 5.53
CA ALA A 44 -56.20 39.56 6.05
C ALA A 44 -56.85 40.53 5.04
N GLY A 45 -56.06 41.10 4.12
CA GLY A 45 -56.52 41.96 3.03
C GLY A 45 -57.04 41.24 1.79
N GLY A 46 -57.18 39.91 1.82
CA GLY A 46 -57.75 39.12 0.72
C GLY A 46 -56.78 38.74 -0.41
N ALA A 47 -55.47 38.93 -0.23
CA ALA A 47 -54.47 38.43 -1.16
C ALA A 47 -54.40 36.89 -1.07
N GLY A 48 -54.56 36.20 -2.20
CA GLY A 48 -54.53 34.74 -2.29
C GLY A 48 -53.14 34.11 -2.09
N ILE A 49 -52.93 32.93 -2.66
CA ILE A 49 -51.79 32.00 -2.52
C ILE A 49 -50.39 32.67 -2.52
N SER A 50 -50.24 33.87 -3.09
CA SER A 50 -49.05 34.71 -3.06
C SER A 50 -48.56 35.10 -1.65
N CYS A 51 -49.40 35.10 -0.61
CA CYS A 51 -48.97 35.37 0.77
C CYS A 51 -48.08 34.26 1.38
N LEU A 52 -48.20 33.02 0.88
CA LEU A 52 -47.34 31.91 1.33
C LEU A 52 -45.86 32.14 0.97
N VAL A 53 -45.58 32.93 -0.08
CA VAL A 53 -44.23 33.32 -0.50
C VAL A 53 -43.54 34.22 0.53
N LEU A 54 -44.28 34.93 1.39
CA LEU A 54 -43.71 35.74 2.48
C LEU A 54 -43.69 34.99 3.81
N ILE A 55 -44.73 34.20 4.08
CA ILE A 55 -44.88 33.48 5.35
C ILE A 55 -43.87 32.33 5.47
N ILE A 56 -43.65 31.55 4.39
CA ILE A 56 -42.72 30.41 4.43
C ILE A 56 -41.28 30.88 4.67
N PRO A 57 -40.74 31.90 3.96
CA PRO A 57 -39.42 32.45 4.27
C PRO A 57 -39.34 33.11 5.64
N ALA A 58 -40.42 33.75 6.12
CA ALA A 58 -40.45 34.33 7.46
C ALA A 58 -40.33 33.26 8.56
N LEU A 59 -41.10 32.17 8.45
CA LEU A 59 -41.00 31.03 9.37
C LEU A 59 -39.63 30.35 9.29
N LEU A 60 -39.04 30.26 8.11
CA LEU A 60 -37.71 29.68 7.91
C LEU A 60 -36.60 30.58 8.48
N LEU A 61 -36.73 31.90 8.37
CA LEU A 61 -35.85 32.88 9.03
C LEU A 61 -35.99 32.85 10.56
N ILE A 62 -37.20 32.72 11.09
CA ILE A 62 -37.44 32.54 12.53
C ILE A 62 -36.87 31.20 12.99
N PHE A 63 -37.07 30.11 12.27
CA PHE A 63 -36.53 28.79 12.62
C PHE A 63 -35.00 28.75 12.57
N LEU A 64 -34.39 29.32 11.52
CA LEU A 64 -32.93 29.50 11.44
C LEU A 64 -32.43 30.44 12.53
N GLY A 65 -33.18 31.49 12.86
CA GLY A 65 -32.96 32.40 13.97
C GLY A 65 -32.90 31.66 15.29
N VAL A 66 -33.94 30.89 15.62
CA VAL A 66 -34.07 30.08 16.84
C VAL A 66 -32.98 29.01 16.92
N LYS A 67 -32.72 28.24 15.85
CA LYS A 67 -31.65 27.23 15.85
C LYS A 67 -30.26 27.86 16.08
N LYS A 68 -30.00 28.98 15.42
CA LYS A 68 -28.77 29.76 15.59
C LYS A 68 -28.72 30.42 16.97
N LEU A 69 -29.86 30.83 17.53
CA LEU A 69 -29.98 31.43 18.85
C LEU A 69 -29.68 30.39 19.92
N PHE A 70 -30.23 29.17 19.83
CA PHE A 70 -29.97 28.09 20.78
C PHE A 70 -28.51 27.61 20.75
N TRP A 71 -27.95 27.34 19.56
CA TRP A 71 -26.53 26.95 19.44
C TRP A 71 -25.55 28.10 19.76
N LYS A 72 -25.95 29.36 19.54
CA LYS A 72 -25.16 30.49 20.02
C LYS A 72 -25.39 30.77 21.49
N LYS A 73 -26.55 30.48 22.10
CA LYS A 73 -26.89 30.94 23.46
C LYS A 73 -25.89 30.47 24.49
N GLU A 74 -25.47 29.22 24.39
CA GLU A 74 -24.48 28.60 25.27
C GLU A 74 -23.08 29.23 25.05
N LYS A 75 -22.59 29.23 23.80
CA LYS A 75 -21.32 29.89 23.44
C LYS A 75 -21.30 31.40 23.72
N GLN A 76 -22.45 32.06 23.64
CA GLN A 76 -22.63 33.49 23.88
C GLN A 76 -22.64 33.78 25.38
N ARG A 77 -23.26 32.91 26.20
CA ARG A 77 -23.18 32.97 27.65
C ARG A 77 -21.72 32.82 28.11
N ASP A 78 -21.01 31.83 27.60
CA ASP A 78 -19.59 31.60 27.97
C ASP A 78 -18.70 32.76 27.53
N TYR A 79 -18.97 33.33 26.36
CA TYR A 79 -18.31 34.56 25.91
C TYR A 79 -18.58 35.76 26.82
N ILE A 80 -19.83 35.94 27.26
CA ILE A 80 -20.20 37.00 28.21
C ILE A 80 -19.49 36.80 29.55
N ILE A 81 -19.50 35.58 30.10
CA ILE A 81 -18.83 35.24 31.37
C ILE A 81 -17.32 35.50 31.25
N SER A 82 -16.68 35.03 30.18
CA SER A 82 -15.25 35.27 29.91
C SER A 82 -14.92 36.77 29.83
N ARG A 83 -15.81 37.58 29.24
CA ARG A 83 -15.65 39.03 29.13
C ARG A 83 -15.80 39.72 30.49
N LEU A 84 -16.76 39.28 31.30
CA LEU A 84 -16.97 39.77 32.67
C LEU A 84 -15.76 39.44 33.56
N TYR A 85 -15.24 38.21 33.50
CA TYR A 85 -14.01 37.81 34.18
C TYR A 85 -12.81 38.70 33.78
N LYS A 86 -12.61 38.97 32.49
CA LYS A 86 -11.55 39.87 32.02
C LYS A 86 -11.69 41.29 32.57
N GLN A 87 -12.91 41.77 32.80
CA GLN A 87 -13.15 43.08 33.39
C GLN A 87 -12.92 43.07 34.91
N SER A 88 -13.39 42.04 35.63
CA SER A 88 -13.18 41.93 37.08
C SER A 88 -11.69 41.88 37.42
N VAL A 89 -10.88 41.12 36.66
CA VAL A 89 -9.42 41.09 36.83
C VAL A 89 -8.77 42.46 36.60
N LYS A 90 -9.27 43.26 35.65
CA LYS A 90 -8.78 44.64 35.42
C LYS A 90 -9.12 45.55 36.59
N VAL A 91 -10.29 45.40 37.19
CA VAL A 91 -10.72 46.18 38.37
C VAL A 91 -9.92 45.78 39.61
N GLN A 92 -9.74 44.49 39.87
CA GLN A 92 -8.91 43.99 40.98
C GLN A 92 -7.47 44.51 40.90
N LYS A 93 -6.90 44.56 39.69
CA LYS A 93 -5.57 45.15 39.46
C LYS A 93 -5.52 46.65 39.75
N LYS A 94 -6.57 47.39 39.41
CA LYS A 94 -6.68 48.83 39.74
C LYS A 94 -6.81 49.06 41.25
N ASN A 95 -7.43 48.12 41.96
CA ASN A 95 -7.63 48.17 43.41
C ASN A 95 -6.43 47.63 44.21
N GLY A 96 -5.29 47.38 43.58
CA GLY A 96 -4.05 46.95 44.25
C GLY A 96 -4.04 45.49 44.73
N ILE A 97 -4.97 44.65 44.26
CA ILE A 97 -5.00 43.21 44.61
C ILE A 97 -4.08 42.45 43.64
N TYR A 98 -2.98 41.91 44.16
CA TYR A 98 -2.00 41.14 43.40
C TYR A 98 -2.05 39.66 43.80
N THR A 99 -2.44 38.81 42.86
CA THR A 99 -2.43 37.35 42.99
C THR A 99 -1.18 36.78 42.31
N SER A 100 -0.62 35.69 42.83
CA SER A 100 0.51 35.02 42.19
C SER A 100 0.15 34.55 40.76
N LYS A 101 1.15 34.37 39.89
CA LYS A 101 0.91 33.97 38.49
C LYS A 101 0.21 32.61 38.37
N GLU A 102 0.52 31.69 39.26
CA GLU A 102 -0.04 30.34 39.31
C GLU A 102 -1.50 30.35 39.78
N GLU A 103 -1.77 31.04 40.88
CA GLU A 103 -3.10 31.21 41.44
C GLU A 103 -4.03 31.94 40.46
N LYS A 104 -3.53 32.97 39.77
CA LYS A 104 -4.26 33.65 38.69
C LYS A 104 -4.65 32.70 37.55
N ASN A 105 -3.79 31.75 37.21
CA ASN A 105 -4.07 30.76 36.17
C ASN A 105 -5.06 29.70 36.63
N ARG A 106 -5.05 29.32 37.91
CA ARG A 106 -6.05 28.43 38.54
C ARG A 106 -7.43 29.10 38.57
N MET A 107 -7.52 30.32 39.10
CA MET A 107 -8.76 31.11 39.11
C MET A 107 -9.31 31.32 37.69
N ARG A 108 -8.44 31.60 36.72
CA ARG A 108 -8.86 31.70 35.32
C ARG A 108 -9.42 30.39 34.79
N PHE A 109 -8.84 29.25 35.15
CA PHE A 109 -9.35 27.94 34.73
C PHE A 109 -10.71 27.61 35.35
N GLU A 110 -10.95 28.02 36.59
CA GLU A 110 -12.23 27.82 37.28
C GLU A 110 -13.33 28.79 36.81
N GLU A 111 -12.98 30.05 36.52
CA GLU A 111 -13.96 31.12 36.30
C GLU A 111 -14.17 31.52 34.82
N ASP A 112 -13.19 31.30 33.93
CA ASP A 112 -13.29 31.65 32.50
C ASP A 112 -13.63 30.39 31.66
N PRO A 113 -14.91 30.15 31.29
CA PRO A 113 -15.33 28.93 30.60
C PRO A 113 -14.63 28.74 29.25
N LEU A 114 -14.33 29.83 28.53
CA LEU A 114 -13.58 29.75 27.27
C LEU A 114 -12.12 29.33 27.49
N PHE A 115 -11.53 29.70 28.62
CA PHE A 115 -10.18 29.27 28.97
C PHE A 115 -10.16 27.84 29.48
N HIS A 116 -11.14 27.43 30.29
CA HIS A 116 -11.37 26.05 30.69
C HIS A 116 -11.44 25.13 29.47
N ASP A 117 -12.36 25.42 28.54
CA ASP A 117 -12.56 24.62 27.33
C ASP A 117 -11.31 24.59 26.46
N LYS A 118 -10.60 25.71 26.33
CA LYS A 118 -9.33 25.74 25.59
C LYS A 118 -8.30 24.80 26.19
N VAL A 119 -8.19 24.76 27.52
CA VAL A 119 -7.27 23.87 28.22
C VAL A 119 -7.72 22.42 28.06
N MET A 120 -8.99 22.10 28.34
CA MET A 120 -9.49 20.73 28.25
C MET A 120 -9.46 20.18 26.81
N ASN A 121 -9.78 20.99 25.79
CA ASN A 121 -9.59 20.60 24.39
C ASN A 121 -8.12 20.30 24.06
N SER A 122 -7.18 21.01 24.69
CA SER A 122 -5.75 20.72 24.50
C SER A 122 -5.35 19.41 25.19
N VAL A 123 -5.92 19.11 26.36
CA VAL A 123 -5.75 17.82 27.04
C VAL A 123 -6.30 16.70 26.17
N HIS A 124 -7.56 16.81 25.71
CA HIS A 124 -8.20 15.81 24.85
C HIS A 124 -7.35 15.52 23.62
N LYS A 125 -6.96 16.57 22.88
CA LYS A 125 -6.11 16.45 21.70
C LYS A 125 -4.79 15.72 21.99
N ASN A 126 -4.16 16.01 23.13
CA ASN A 126 -2.88 15.39 23.49
C ASN A 126 -3.04 13.92 23.90
N GLU A 127 -4.07 13.59 24.69
CA GLU A 127 -4.32 12.22 25.13
C GLU A 127 -4.84 11.35 23.97
N ASP A 128 -5.70 11.87 23.11
CA ASP A 128 -6.15 11.20 21.89
C ASP A 128 -4.96 10.93 20.96
N ALA A 129 -4.08 11.92 20.76
CA ALA A 129 -2.88 11.72 19.94
C ALA A 129 -1.91 10.68 20.52
N LYS A 130 -1.78 10.59 21.85
CA LYS A 130 -0.97 9.54 22.51
C LYS A 130 -1.61 8.17 22.32
N TYR A 131 -2.92 8.08 22.51
CA TYR A 131 -3.69 6.86 22.29
C TYR A 131 -3.56 6.38 20.84
N ASP A 132 -3.83 7.25 19.87
CA ASP A 132 -3.72 6.94 18.44
C ASP A 132 -2.30 6.50 18.07
N ALA A 133 -1.28 7.20 18.59
CA ALA A 133 0.12 6.83 18.37
C ALA A 133 0.45 5.45 18.97
N ARG A 134 -0.11 5.10 20.14
CA ARG A 134 0.04 3.78 20.76
C ARG A 134 -0.63 2.69 19.90
N ILE A 135 -1.90 2.89 19.52
CA ILE A 135 -2.64 1.94 18.68
C ILE A 135 -1.91 1.72 17.35
N HIS A 136 -1.52 2.79 16.67
CA HIS A 136 -0.80 2.72 15.40
C HIS A 136 0.53 1.96 15.53
N ARG A 137 1.28 2.11 16.63
CA ARG A 137 2.52 1.36 16.87
C ARG A 137 2.26 -0.14 17.00
N ILE A 138 1.24 -0.53 17.75
CA ILE A 138 0.88 -1.94 17.96
C ILE A 138 0.37 -2.55 16.65
N GLU A 139 -0.49 -1.83 15.91
CA GLU A 139 -0.96 -2.25 14.59
C GLU A 139 0.21 -2.43 13.60
N ALA A 140 1.15 -1.48 13.55
CA ALA A 140 2.32 -1.58 12.70
C ALA A 140 3.20 -2.79 13.06
N LYS A 141 3.37 -3.09 14.35
CA LYS A 141 4.07 -4.29 14.84
C LYS A 141 3.36 -5.57 14.38
N LYS A 142 2.04 -5.66 14.57
CA LYS A 142 1.22 -6.79 14.08
C LYS A 142 1.37 -6.98 12.56
N GLN A 143 1.25 -5.90 11.79
CA GLN A 143 1.38 -5.96 10.33
C GLN A 143 2.78 -6.39 9.88
N LYS A 144 3.82 -5.96 10.59
CA LYS A 144 5.19 -6.41 10.33
C LYS A 144 5.33 -7.92 10.56
N LEU A 145 4.73 -8.46 11.63
CA LEU A 145 4.74 -9.89 11.92
C LEU A 145 3.99 -10.70 10.85
N ILE A 146 2.81 -10.24 10.42
CA ILE A 146 2.04 -10.88 9.33
C ILE A 146 2.84 -10.93 8.03
N LYS A 147 3.48 -9.82 7.65
CA LYS A 147 4.37 -9.78 6.47
C LYS A 147 5.55 -10.73 6.65
N GLY A 148 6.16 -10.74 7.83
CA GLY A 148 7.24 -11.67 8.18
C GLY A 148 6.82 -13.13 8.01
N ARG A 149 5.62 -13.50 8.44
CA ARG A 149 5.03 -14.83 8.28
C ARG A 149 4.92 -15.22 6.81
N ILE A 150 4.35 -14.36 5.97
CA ILE A 150 4.18 -14.61 4.52
C ILE A 150 5.55 -14.83 3.87
N SER A 151 6.51 -13.94 4.14
CA SER A 151 7.87 -14.07 3.60
C SER A 151 8.57 -15.33 4.09
N LYS A 152 8.35 -15.75 5.34
CA LYS A 152 8.93 -16.97 5.89
C LYS A 152 8.35 -18.22 5.23
N ILE A 153 7.03 -18.28 5.04
CA ILE A 153 6.37 -19.36 4.29
C ILE A 153 6.94 -19.45 2.88
N GLN A 154 7.02 -18.32 2.17
CA GLN A 154 7.58 -18.32 0.81
C GLN A 154 9.05 -18.75 0.79
N SER A 155 9.85 -18.32 1.77
CA SER A 155 11.25 -18.73 1.89
C SER A 155 11.40 -20.23 2.13
N ILE A 156 10.60 -20.82 3.02
CA ILE A 156 10.64 -22.27 3.28
C ILE A 156 10.15 -23.04 2.07
N SER A 157 9.02 -22.61 1.48
CA SER A 157 8.48 -23.21 0.27
C SER A 157 9.53 -23.25 -0.83
N ASN A 158 10.20 -22.12 -1.12
CA ASN A 158 11.27 -22.07 -2.12
C ASN A 158 12.48 -22.93 -1.74
N ALA A 159 12.89 -22.95 -0.47
CA ALA A 159 14.03 -23.75 -0.01
C ALA A 159 13.79 -25.26 -0.10
N ARG A 160 12.53 -25.71 -0.13
CA ARG A 160 12.17 -27.12 -0.35
C ARG A 160 12.36 -27.56 -1.81
N TRP A 161 12.59 -26.64 -2.74
CA TRP A 161 12.81 -26.95 -4.15
C TRP A 161 14.27 -26.76 -4.54
N GLU A 162 14.84 -27.77 -5.20
CA GLU A 162 16.16 -27.75 -5.80
C GLU A 162 16.06 -27.64 -7.32
N ASN A 163 16.95 -26.85 -7.92
CA ASN A 163 16.97 -26.59 -9.36
C ASN A 163 18.10 -27.34 -10.04
N ILE A 164 17.82 -27.88 -11.23
CA ILE A 164 18.80 -28.52 -12.11
C ILE A 164 18.78 -27.82 -13.47
N CYS A 165 19.98 -27.70 -14.08
CA CYS A 165 20.19 -27.12 -15.41
C CYS A 165 19.45 -25.78 -15.61
N GLY A 166 19.67 -24.83 -14.71
CA GLY A 166 19.04 -23.50 -14.80
C GLY A 166 17.53 -23.48 -14.56
N GLY A 167 16.97 -24.47 -13.87
CA GLY A 167 15.55 -24.54 -13.52
C GLY A 167 14.68 -25.25 -14.56
N LYS A 168 15.30 -25.92 -15.54
CA LYS A 168 14.60 -26.79 -16.51
C LYS A 168 13.93 -27.99 -15.84
N LEU A 169 14.51 -28.43 -14.72
CA LEU A 169 13.95 -29.42 -13.82
C LEU A 169 14.03 -28.87 -12.39
N MET A 170 12.93 -28.93 -11.65
CA MET A 170 12.93 -28.67 -10.20
C MET A 170 12.44 -29.91 -9.46
N TYR A 171 12.94 -30.15 -8.26
CA TYR A 171 12.44 -31.25 -7.42
C TYR A 171 12.45 -30.88 -5.96
N SER A 172 11.56 -31.51 -5.19
CA SER A 172 11.50 -31.38 -3.74
C SER A 172 11.71 -32.75 -3.10
N PRO A 173 12.85 -32.98 -2.43
CA PRO A 173 13.08 -34.20 -1.66
C PRO A 173 12.08 -34.36 -0.51
N VAL A 174 11.67 -33.24 0.10
CA VAL A 174 10.76 -33.20 1.25
C VAL A 174 9.35 -33.63 0.84
N GLU A 175 8.88 -33.15 -0.31
CA GLU A 175 7.52 -33.47 -0.79
C GLU A 175 7.47 -34.71 -1.69
N GLY A 176 8.62 -35.23 -2.11
CA GLY A 176 8.68 -36.34 -3.07
C GLY A 176 8.16 -35.98 -4.46
N LYS A 177 8.31 -34.71 -4.89
CA LYS A 177 7.73 -34.18 -6.13
C LYS A 177 8.77 -33.60 -7.07
N VAL A 178 8.50 -33.68 -8.36
CA VAL A 178 9.25 -33.05 -9.43
C VAL A 178 8.35 -32.07 -10.18
N ARG A 179 8.92 -30.94 -10.62
CA ARG A 179 8.25 -29.96 -11.47
C ARG A 179 8.89 -29.97 -12.84
N ILE A 180 8.10 -30.27 -13.87
CA ILE A 180 8.47 -30.33 -15.28
C ILE A 180 7.49 -29.46 -16.05
N ASN A 181 7.98 -28.47 -16.80
CA ASN A 181 7.12 -27.54 -17.56
C ASN A 181 5.97 -26.92 -16.74
N GLN A 182 6.26 -26.53 -15.49
CA GLN A 182 5.29 -25.98 -14.53
C GLN A 182 4.26 -26.99 -13.98
N SER A 183 4.26 -28.24 -14.45
CA SER A 183 3.45 -29.32 -13.90
C SER A 183 4.19 -30.04 -12.78
N GLU A 184 3.54 -30.23 -11.63
CA GLU A 184 4.08 -30.98 -10.50
C GLU A 184 3.60 -32.43 -10.51
N THR A 185 4.52 -33.35 -10.34
CA THR A 185 4.23 -34.79 -10.34
C THR A 185 5.05 -35.48 -9.26
N VAL A 186 4.53 -36.57 -8.71
CA VAL A 186 5.19 -37.32 -7.64
C VAL A 186 6.30 -38.20 -8.23
N PHE A 187 7.39 -38.40 -7.50
CA PHE A 187 8.52 -39.23 -7.97
C PHE A 187 8.11 -40.62 -8.45
N SER A 188 7.18 -41.28 -7.75
CA SER A 188 6.65 -42.61 -8.12
C SER A 188 5.92 -42.67 -9.47
N SER A 189 5.53 -41.50 -10.00
CA SER A 189 4.87 -41.38 -11.30
C SER A 189 5.85 -41.38 -12.48
N ILE A 190 7.14 -41.15 -12.24
CA ILE A 190 8.18 -41.18 -13.27
C ILE A 190 8.45 -42.64 -13.65
N LYS A 191 8.20 -43.01 -14.90
CA LYS A 191 8.46 -44.36 -15.43
C LYS A 191 9.76 -44.47 -16.19
N GLY A 192 10.26 -43.35 -16.71
CA GLY A 192 11.52 -43.29 -17.44
C GLY A 192 11.76 -41.90 -18.03
N ALA A 193 12.99 -41.66 -18.45
CA ALA A 193 13.37 -40.47 -19.19
C ALA A 193 14.38 -40.86 -20.27
N GLU A 194 14.15 -40.39 -21.49
CA GLU A 194 14.95 -40.74 -22.66
C GLU A 194 15.34 -39.48 -23.44
N LEU A 195 16.50 -39.55 -24.08
CA LEU A 195 17.01 -38.45 -24.89
C LEU A 195 16.27 -38.41 -26.23
N ASN A 196 15.75 -37.23 -26.60
CA ASN A 196 15.18 -36.96 -27.91
C ASN A 196 16.08 -35.98 -28.67
N VAL A 197 16.64 -36.41 -29.81
CA VAL A 197 17.55 -35.59 -30.62
C VAL A 197 17.17 -35.71 -32.09
N GLU A 198 17.09 -34.57 -32.77
CA GLU A 198 16.94 -34.48 -34.22
C GLU A 198 18.20 -33.87 -34.84
N ASN A 199 18.96 -34.70 -35.54
CA ASN A 199 20.21 -34.31 -36.21
C ASN A 199 19.99 -34.00 -37.69
N SER A 200 20.76 -33.07 -38.23
CA SER A 200 20.75 -32.67 -39.63
C SER A 200 22.16 -32.28 -40.09
N TYR A 201 22.30 -31.80 -41.34
CA TYR A 201 23.56 -31.35 -41.92
C TYR A 201 23.36 -30.07 -42.74
N ARG A 202 24.28 -29.11 -42.61
CA ARG A 202 24.37 -27.94 -43.49
C ARG A 202 25.54 -28.13 -44.46
N ILE A 203 25.33 -27.79 -45.73
CA ILE A 203 26.36 -27.84 -46.77
C ILE A 203 26.91 -26.42 -46.95
N GLU A 204 28.22 -26.27 -46.75
CA GLU A 204 28.94 -25.04 -47.06
C GLU A 204 29.87 -25.28 -48.23
N THR A 205 29.63 -24.57 -49.34
CA THR A 205 30.46 -24.64 -50.54
C THR A 205 31.35 -23.42 -50.59
N HIS A 206 32.66 -23.63 -50.50
CA HIS A 206 33.65 -22.58 -50.73
C HIS A 206 34.17 -22.68 -52.16
N GLU A 207 34.02 -21.58 -52.91
CA GLU A 207 34.60 -21.42 -54.24
C GLU A 207 35.78 -20.45 -54.14
N SER A 208 37.00 -20.95 -54.36
CA SER A 208 38.17 -20.09 -54.49
C SER A 208 38.46 -19.82 -55.97
N GLY A 209 37.92 -18.74 -56.52
CA GLY A 209 38.19 -18.27 -57.87
C GLY A 209 38.65 -16.81 -57.87
N LYS A 210 39.90 -16.53 -58.30
CA LYS A 210 40.33 -15.16 -58.61
C LYS A 210 39.68 -14.72 -59.92
N ALA A 211 38.62 -13.92 -59.86
CA ALA A 211 38.04 -13.29 -61.05
C ALA A 211 39.06 -12.29 -61.64
N ARG A 212 39.67 -12.64 -62.78
CA ARG A 212 40.42 -11.68 -63.60
C ARG A 212 39.39 -10.79 -64.31
N LYS A 213 39.28 -9.53 -63.87
CA LYS A 213 38.48 -8.50 -64.57
C LYS A 213 39.07 -8.28 -65.97
N HIS A 214 38.25 -8.44 -67.01
CA HIS A 214 38.48 -7.79 -68.30
C HIS A 214 37.20 -7.06 -68.73
N ALA A 215 37.40 -5.82 -69.18
CA ALA A 215 36.41 -4.98 -69.81
C ALA A 215 36.36 -5.30 -71.31
N SER A 216 35.17 -5.52 -71.88
CA SER A 216 34.82 -5.02 -73.22
C SER A 216 33.34 -5.25 -73.54
N LEU A 217 32.79 -4.25 -74.27
CA LEU A 217 31.74 -4.27 -75.30
C LEU A 217 30.50 -5.16 -75.07
N GLY A 218 29.27 -4.67 -75.08
CA GLY A 218 28.72 -3.69 -76.01
C GLY A 218 27.89 -4.40 -77.09
N GLY A 219 26.56 -4.35 -76.95
CA GLY A 219 25.61 -4.52 -78.08
C GLY A 219 24.92 -5.88 -78.26
N ALA A 220 23.58 -5.79 -78.42
CA ALA A 220 22.64 -6.72 -79.07
C ALA A 220 22.44 -8.12 -78.44
N VAL A 221 21.35 -8.38 -77.70
CA VAL A 221 19.94 -8.62 -78.11
C VAL A 221 19.66 -10.07 -78.56
N ALA A 222 18.63 -10.63 -77.92
CA ALA A 222 17.73 -11.71 -78.30
C ALA A 222 18.13 -13.17 -78.06
N GLY A 223 17.36 -13.79 -77.14
CA GLY A 223 16.76 -15.11 -77.37
C GLY A 223 17.29 -16.25 -76.50
N GLY A 224 16.37 -16.91 -75.77
CA GLY A 224 16.60 -18.21 -75.14
C GLY A 224 16.82 -18.09 -73.63
N LEU A 225 15.80 -18.09 -72.78
CA LEU A 225 15.01 -19.27 -72.40
C LEU A 225 15.90 -20.40 -71.84
N LEU A 226 15.83 -20.60 -70.53
CA LEU A 226 15.51 -21.87 -69.82
C LEU A 226 16.36 -22.15 -68.58
N LEU A 227 15.68 -22.03 -67.42
CA LEU A 227 15.63 -23.01 -66.31
C LEU A 227 16.94 -23.30 -65.54
N GLY A 228 17.00 -23.15 -64.22
CA GLY A 228 16.16 -23.87 -63.27
C GLY A 228 16.62 -25.33 -63.15
N ARG A 229 17.42 -25.63 -62.11
CA ARG A 229 17.85 -26.93 -61.53
C ARG A 229 17.96 -28.19 -62.45
N VAL A 230 18.98 -28.99 -62.09
CA VAL A 230 19.19 -30.43 -62.40
C VAL A 230 19.86 -30.75 -63.74
N GLY A 231 21.04 -31.39 -63.65
CA GLY A 231 21.63 -32.28 -64.65
C GLY A 231 21.58 -31.85 -66.12
N ALA A 232 22.60 -31.14 -66.60
CA ALA A 232 22.85 -30.97 -68.03
C ALA A 232 24.18 -31.63 -68.41
N VAL A 233 24.10 -32.87 -68.91
CA VAL A 233 25.09 -33.42 -69.84
C VAL A 233 24.82 -32.76 -71.18
N ALA A 234 25.73 -31.91 -71.65
CA ALA A 234 25.74 -31.43 -73.03
C ALA A 234 27.17 -31.54 -73.56
N GLY A 235 27.41 -32.58 -74.37
CA GLY A 235 28.52 -32.60 -75.30
C GLY A 235 28.23 -31.61 -76.44
N GLY A 236 29.25 -30.86 -76.86
CA GLY A 236 29.16 -29.93 -77.98
C GLY A 236 30.34 -28.96 -78.02
N ILE A 237 31.13 -29.07 -79.07
CA ILE A 237 32.47 -28.50 -79.28
C ILE A 237 32.40 -27.01 -79.69
N GLY A 238 33.32 -26.17 -79.21
CA GLY A 238 33.57 -24.84 -79.82
C GLY A 238 34.30 -23.81 -78.95
N LEU A 239 35.63 -23.86 -78.95
CA LEU A 239 36.61 -22.77 -78.76
C LEU A 239 36.45 -21.73 -77.62
N GLY A 240 37.39 -21.83 -76.66
CA GLY A 240 37.76 -20.74 -75.75
C GLY A 240 38.09 -21.22 -74.35
N LYS A 241 39.19 -21.96 -74.16
CA LYS A 241 39.60 -22.45 -72.83
C LYS A 241 40.09 -21.29 -71.95
N THR A 242 39.19 -20.62 -71.24
CA THR A 242 39.55 -20.00 -69.96
C THR A 242 39.47 -21.10 -68.90
N LYS A 243 40.61 -21.74 -68.61
CA LYS A 243 40.74 -22.58 -67.41
C LYS A 243 40.64 -21.69 -66.18
N THR A 244 39.44 -21.44 -65.69
CA THR A 244 39.26 -21.10 -64.28
C THR A 244 39.38 -22.41 -63.51
N ASN A 245 40.54 -22.63 -62.89
CA ASN A 245 40.68 -23.66 -61.86
C ASN A 245 39.90 -23.20 -60.63
N SER A 246 38.57 -23.28 -60.67
CA SER A 246 37.74 -23.14 -59.50
C SER A 246 37.75 -24.48 -58.78
N ILE A 247 38.51 -24.56 -57.69
CA ILE A 247 38.37 -25.67 -56.76
C ILE A 247 37.14 -25.35 -55.91
N SER A 248 36.10 -26.17 -56.04
CA SER A 248 34.95 -26.15 -55.15
C SER A 248 35.16 -27.23 -54.10
N THR A 249 35.17 -26.84 -52.82
CA THR A 249 35.16 -27.78 -51.69
C THR A 249 33.85 -27.62 -50.97
N SER A 250 33.11 -28.72 -50.83
CA SER A 250 31.87 -28.79 -50.05
C SER A 250 32.18 -29.42 -48.71
N ASN A 251 31.90 -28.68 -47.63
CA ASN A 251 31.99 -29.19 -46.26
C ASN A 251 30.58 -29.52 -45.75
N PHE A 252 30.43 -30.69 -45.13
CA PHE A 252 29.21 -31.09 -44.43
C PHE A 252 29.38 -30.78 -42.95
N ILE A 253 28.62 -29.81 -42.44
CA ILE A 253 28.64 -29.45 -41.03
C ILE A 253 27.47 -30.17 -40.34
N PRO A 254 27.73 -31.08 -39.39
CA PRO A 254 26.67 -31.73 -38.64
C PRO A 254 25.97 -30.71 -37.74
N THR A 255 24.64 -30.68 -37.81
CA THR A 255 23.78 -29.80 -37.03
C THR A 255 22.77 -30.60 -36.20
N CYS A 256 22.17 -29.95 -35.22
CA CYS A 256 21.10 -30.45 -34.38
C CYS A 256 19.97 -29.45 -34.45
N ASN A 257 18.77 -29.88 -34.87
CA ASN A 257 17.59 -29.03 -34.96
C ASN A 257 16.79 -29.02 -33.66
N HIS A 258 16.83 -30.13 -32.93
CA HIS A 258 16.03 -30.34 -31.73
C HIS A 258 16.79 -31.22 -30.74
N LEU A 259 16.78 -30.82 -29.47
CA LEU A 259 17.30 -31.63 -28.37
C LEU A 259 16.40 -31.44 -27.15
N GLY A 260 15.91 -32.54 -26.61
CA GLY A 260 15.09 -32.54 -25.41
C GLY A 260 15.19 -33.85 -24.65
N VAL A 261 14.56 -33.89 -23.48
CA VAL A 261 14.39 -35.11 -22.69
C VAL A 261 12.91 -35.45 -22.63
N MET A 262 12.55 -36.61 -23.16
CA MET A 262 11.20 -37.15 -23.09
C MET A 262 11.03 -37.92 -21.79
N VAL A 263 10.15 -37.43 -20.93
CA VAL A 263 9.85 -38.01 -19.61
C VAL A 263 8.52 -38.72 -19.67
N ASN A 264 8.50 -40.01 -19.34
CA ASN A 264 7.28 -40.79 -19.18
C ASN A 264 6.76 -40.63 -17.75
N ILE A 265 5.61 -39.99 -17.62
CA ILE A 265 4.90 -39.75 -16.37
C ILE A 265 3.59 -40.53 -16.42
N ASN A 266 3.49 -41.64 -15.69
CA ASN A 266 2.29 -42.51 -15.67
C ASN A 266 1.73 -42.88 -17.06
N GLY A 267 2.60 -43.06 -18.05
CA GLY A 267 2.21 -43.39 -19.43
C GLY A 267 2.03 -42.18 -20.35
N PHE A 268 2.09 -40.95 -19.84
CA PHE A 268 2.05 -39.72 -20.63
C PHE A 268 3.47 -39.19 -20.85
N MET A 269 3.76 -38.83 -22.10
CA MET A 269 5.07 -38.29 -22.47
C MET A 269 5.07 -36.76 -22.33
N SER A 270 6.05 -36.23 -21.61
CA SER A 270 6.30 -34.79 -21.46
C SER A 270 7.73 -34.47 -21.85
N GLU A 271 7.92 -33.43 -22.66
CA GLU A 271 9.25 -33.06 -23.15
C GLU A 271 9.86 -31.88 -22.38
N ILE A 272 11.08 -32.05 -21.86
CA ILE A 272 11.92 -30.96 -21.40
C ILE A 272 12.78 -30.48 -22.57
N LEU A 273 12.43 -29.32 -23.14
CA LEU A 273 13.10 -28.77 -24.31
C LEU A 273 14.40 -28.02 -23.96
N LEU A 274 15.50 -28.40 -24.61
CA LEU A 274 16.83 -27.81 -24.42
C LEU A 274 17.32 -27.06 -25.67
N ILE A 275 17.10 -27.60 -26.86
CA ILE A 275 17.36 -26.96 -28.16
C ILE A 275 16.09 -27.04 -29.00
N SER A 276 15.70 -25.91 -29.58
CA SER A 276 14.50 -25.78 -30.42
C SER A 276 14.79 -25.12 -31.78
N HIS A 277 16.06 -25.02 -32.15
CA HIS A 277 16.53 -24.39 -33.39
C HIS A 277 17.84 -25.05 -33.83
N THR A 278 18.18 -24.89 -35.11
CA THR A 278 19.39 -25.47 -35.68
C THR A 278 20.65 -24.88 -35.05
N VAL A 279 21.47 -25.75 -34.45
CA VAL A 279 22.80 -25.44 -33.93
C VAL A 279 23.83 -26.42 -34.50
N ASP A 280 25.06 -25.98 -34.68
CA ASP A 280 26.15 -26.88 -35.12
C ASP A 280 26.51 -27.83 -33.96
N GLN A 281 26.73 -29.12 -34.25
CA GLN A 281 27.06 -30.12 -33.20
C GLN A 281 28.43 -29.89 -32.55
N SER A 282 29.31 -29.14 -33.20
CA SER A 282 30.58 -28.68 -32.62
C SER A 282 30.42 -27.48 -31.69
N SER A 283 29.23 -26.88 -31.62
CA SER A 283 28.99 -25.68 -30.81
C SER A 283 28.96 -25.98 -29.31
N ILE A 284 29.35 -24.98 -28.52
CA ILE A 284 29.27 -25.02 -27.06
C ILE A 284 27.82 -25.21 -26.60
N THR A 285 26.86 -24.62 -27.33
CA THR A 285 25.42 -24.75 -27.06
C THR A 285 24.97 -26.20 -27.12
N TYR A 286 25.35 -26.93 -28.18
CA TYR A 286 25.04 -28.35 -28.32
C TYR A 286 25.69 -29.19 -27.21
N ALA A 287 26.97 -28.96 -26.94
CA ALA A 287 27.69 -29.68 -25.88
C ALA A 287 27.09 -29.43 -24.48
N SER A 288 26.63 -28.20 -24.21
CA SER A 288 25.94 -27.89 -22.94
C SER A 288 24.58 -28.58 -22.87
N ALA A 289 23.77 -28.50 -23.92
CA ALA A 289 22.46 -29.13 -23.95
C ALA A 289 22.54 -30.66 -23.80
N GLN A 290 23.55 -31.31 -24.41
CA GLN A 290 23.78 -32.74 -24.19
C GLN A 290 24.13 -33.06 -22.74
N ARG A 291 25.01 -32.27 -22.11
CA ARG A 291 25.36 -32.45 -20.69
C ARG A 291 24.14 -32.29 -19.80
N ASP A 292 23.37 -31.23 -20.02
CA ASP A 292 22.15 -30.94 -19.27
C ASP A 292 21.12 -32.06 -19.44
N ALA A 293 20.94 -32.59 -20.65
CA ALA A 293 20.04 -33.72 -20.91
C ALA A 293 20.45 -34.97 -20.12
N GLN A 294 21.74 -35.31 -20.10
CA GLN A 294 22.24 -36.46 -19.35
C GLN A 294 22.11 -36.28 -17.84
N GLU A 295 22.36 -35.08 -17.33
CA GLU A 295 22.15 -34.74 -15.93
C GLU A 295 20.68 -34.88 -15.52
N ILE A 296 19.77 -34.33 -16.34
CA ILE A 296 18.31 -34.45 -16.15
C ILE A 296 17.87 -35.91 -16.15
N ILE A 297 18.27 -36.70 -17.15
CA ILE A 297 17.92 -38.13 -17.25
C ILE A 297 18.44 -38.89 -16.03
N THR A 298 19.69 -38.65 -15.63
CA THR A 298 20.30 -39.31 -14.47
C THR A 298 19.56 -38.96 -13.19
N LYS A 299 19.22 -37.68 -13.00
CA LYS A 299 18.46 -37.25 -11.83
C LYS A 299 17.05 -37.86 -11.81
N LEU A 300 16.31 -37.80 -12.92
CA LEU A 300 14.97 -38.37 -13.00
C LEU A 300 14.96 -39.86 -12.71
N ARG A 301 15.98 -40.60 -13.16
CA ARG A 301 16.16 -42.01 -12.81
C ARG A 301 16.36 -42.22 -11.31
N LEU A 302 17.18 -41.40 -10.67
CA LEU A 302 17.40 -41.44 -9.22
C LEU A 302 16.11 -41.12 -8.45
N LEU A 303 15.42 -40.04 -8.84
CA LEU A 303 14.18 -39.61 -8.20
C LEU A 303 13.09 -40.68 -8.32
N ALA A 304 12.93 -41.31 -9.49
CA ALA A 304 11.98 -42.40 -9.70
C ALA A 304 12.15 -43.60 -8.74
N GLN A 305 13.38 -43.82 -8.23
CA GLN A 305 13.71 -44.89 -7.28
C GLN A 305 13.68 -44.41 -5.82
N THR A 306 13.54 -43.10 -5.59
CA THR A 306 13.53 -42.52 -4.25
C THR A 306 12.16 -42.73 -3.60
N PRO A 307 12.08 -43.24 -2.36
CA PRO A 307 10.81 -43.41 -1.68
C PRO A 307 10.13 -42.05 -1.46
N VAL A 308 8.83 -42.00 -1.73
CA VAL A 308 8.01 -40.81 -1.52
C VAL A 308 7.59 -40.76 -0.05
N PRO A 309 7.86 -39.67 0.67
CA PRO A 309 7.37 -39.52 2.04
C PRO A 309 5.84 -39.56 2.10
N GLU A 310 5.27 -40.40 2.97
CA GLU A 310 3.82 -40.49 3.16
C GLU A 310 3.25 -39.23 3.83
N THR A 311 4.03 -38.64 4.74
CA THR A 311 3.67 -37.42 5.46
C THR A 311 4.89 -36.52 5.61
N PHE A 312 4.69 -35.23 5.40
CA PHE A 312 5.67 -34.19 5.67
C PHE A 312 4.94 -32.97 6.24
N PRO A 313 5.59 -32.18 7.10
CA PRO A 313 4.96 -31.01 7.68
C PRO A 313 4.61 -30.01 6.57
N LYS A 314 3.40 -29.45 6.63
CA LYS A 314 3.07 -28.33 5.76
C LYS A 314 3.95 -27.14 6.11
N VAL A 315 4.13 -26.22 5.17
CA VAL A 315 5.00 -25.06 5.39
C VAL A 315 4.49 -24.19 6.56
N GLU A 316 3.17 -24.18 6.76
CA GLU A 316 2.50 -23.48 7.85
C GLU A 316 2.72 -24.12 9.22
N GLU A 317 3.06 -25.41 9.28
CA GLU A 317 3.24 -26.19 10.50
C GLU A 317 4.70 -26.17 10.99
N GLU A 318 5.59 -25.52 10.24
CA GLU A 318 6.99 -25.37 10.61
C GLU A 318 7.15 -24.50 11.86
N SER A 319 8.04 -24.90 12.78
CA SER A 319 8.23 -24.25 14.09
C SER A 319 8.42 -22.73 13.97
N SER A 320 9.26 -22.30 13.02
CA SER A 320 9.53 -20.88 12.79
C SER A 320 8.34 -20.07 12.29
N VAL A 321 7.33 -20.72 11.68
CA VAL A 321 6.06 -20.07 11.28
C VAL A 321 5.11 -20.06 12.47
N LEU A 322 5.03 -21.15 13.23
CA LEU A 322 4.24 -21.22 14.47
C LEU A 322 4.68 -20.18 15.52
N ASP A 323 5.99 -19.94 15.64
CA ASP A 323 6.54 -18.89 16.51
C ASP A 323 6.06 -17.49 16.10
N LEU A 324 5.88 -17.24 14.80
CA LEU A 324 5.32 -15.99 14.29
C LEU A 324 3.81 -15.93 14.55
N ASP A 325 3.09 -17.05 14.43
CA ASP A 325 1.65 -17.11 14.72
C ASP A 325 1.35 -16.85 16.20
N ALA A 326 2.20 -17.37 17.09
CA ALA A 326 2.14 -17.04 18.52
C ALA A 326 2.36 -15.53 18.77
N GLN A 327 3.37 -14.93 18.13
CA GLN A 327 3.64 -13.50 18.25
C GLN A 327 2.52 -12.62 17.66
N ILE A 328 1.91 -13.04 16.55
CA ILE A 328 0.75 -12.35 15.96
C ILE A 328 -0.43 -12.40 16.93
N THR A 329 -0.71 -13.58 17.50
CA THR A 329 -1.79 -13.77 18.48
C THR A 329 -1.58 -12.90 19.72
N GLU A 330 -0.34 -12.81 20.22
CA GLU A 330 -0.02 -11.95 21.35
C GLU A 330 -0.17 -10.46 20.99
N ALA A 331 0.30 -10.05 19.81
CA ALA A 331 0.10 -8.67 19.33
C ALA A 331 -1.38 -8.32 19.11
N GLU A 332 -2.22 -9.29 18.77
CA GLU A 332 -3.68 -9.11 18.68
C GLU A 332 -4.30 -8.88 20.06
N LYS A 333 -3.93 -9.67 21.07
CA LYS A 333 -4.37 -9.45 22.45
C LYS A 333 -3.90 -8.10 22.97
N GLU A 334 -2.64 -7.73 22.71
CA GLU A 334 -2.07 -6.43 23.06
C GLU A 334 -2.88 -5.28 22.44
N LEU A 335 -3.28 -5.42 21.17
CA LEU A 335 -4.08 -4.44 20.45
C LEU A 335 -5.49 -4.30 21.04
N GLU A 336 -6.18 -5.40 21.31
CA GLU A 336 -7.52 -5.37 21.89
C GLU A 336 -7.51 -4.80 23.32
N ALA A 337 -6.50 -5.15 24.12
CA ALA A 337 -6.31 -4.54 25.44
C ALA A 337 -6.02 -3.03 25.33
N ALA A 338 -5.23 -2.61 24.35
CA ALA A 338 -4.94 -1.19 24.13
C ALA A 338 -6.17 -0.41 23.65
N LYS A 339 -7.05 -1.01 22.84
CA LYS A 339 -8.32 -0.40 22.42
C LYS A 339 -9.33 -0.28 23.56
N ALA A 340 -9.35 -1.27 24.46
CA ALA A 340 -10.22 -1.24 25.64
C ALA A 340 -9.79 -0.15 26.65
N ASP A 341 -8.50 0.18 26.68
CA ASP A 341 -7.93 1.24 27.52
C ASP A 341 -8.14 2.64 26.90
N THR A 342 -9.37 3.15 27.04
CA THR A 342 -9.78 4.44 26.48
C THR A 342 -9.07 5.62 27.17
N PRO A 343 -8.80 6.73 26.46
CA PRO A 343 -8.16 7.91 27.04
C PRO A 343 -8.92 8.46 28.26
N LYS A 344 -8.16 8.88 29.28
CA LYS A 344 -8.68 9.59 30.46
C LYS A 344 -8.27 11.05 30.40
N TYR A 345 -9.25 11.94 30.46
CA TYR A 345 -9.02 13.37 30.34
C TYR A 345 -8.95 14.04 31.70
N GLU A 346 -7.77 14.01 32.31
CA GLU A 346 -7.58 14.62 33.62
C GLU A 346 -7.29 16.12 33.53
N THR A 347 -7.80 16.88 34.52
CA THR A 347 -7.41 18.27 34.69
C THR A 347 -5.90 18.37 34.96
N PRO A 348 -5.15 19.23 34.26
CA PRO A 348 -3.72 19.37 34.48
C PRO A 348 -3.41 19.80 35.91
N GLU A 349 -2.34 19.26 36.51
CA GLU A 349 -1.95 19.48 37.91
C GLU A 349 -1.88 20.96 38.30
N LYS A 350 -1.33 21.80 37.43
CA LYS A 350 -1.26 23.27 37.63
C LYS A 350 -2.61 23.97 37.80
N TYR A 351 -3.71 23.31 37.44
CA TYR A 351 -5.09 23.81 37.58
C TYR A 351 -5.90 23.06 38.65
N ARG A 352 -5.37 21.99 39.24
CA ARG A 352 -6.04 21.29 40.35
C ARG A 352 -6.06 22.17 41.59
N PRO A 353 -7.09 22.06 42.46
CA PRO A 353 -7.06 22.72 43.76
C PRO A 353 -5.89 22.20 44.60
N VAL A 354 -5.23 23.08 45.37
CA VAL A 354 -4.18 22.67 46.33
C VAL A 354 -4.85 21.88 47.47
N PRO A 355 -4.32 20.73 47.90
CA PRO A 355 -4.78 20.05 49.11
C PRO A 355 -4.75 21.01 50.32
N GLU A 356 -5.76 20.93 51.20
CA GLU A 356 -5.93 21.85 52.33
C GLU A 356 -4.70 21.90 53.26
N GLU A 357 -3.92 20.81 53.34
CA GLU A 357 -2.71 20.70 54.17
C GLU A 357 -1.59 21.67 53.77
N GLU A 358 -1.44 21.99 52.47
CA GLU A 358 -0.42 22.94 51.98
C GLU A 358 -0.85 24.42 52.16
N ASN A 359 -2.14 24.66 52.35
CA ASN A 359 -2.70 26.00 52.55
C ASN A 359 -2.40 26.53 53.97
N ILE A 360 -2.26 25.64 54.95
CA ILE A 360 -1.94 25.99 56.33
C ILE A 360 -0.49 26.49 56.46
N GLU A 361 0.48 25.85 55.79
CA GLU A 361 1.88 26.29 55.79
C GLU A 361 2.08 27.66 55.12
N LYS A 362 1.38 27.93 54.00
CA LYS A 362 1.51 29.20 53.26
C LYS A 362 0.79 30.36 53.94
N GLN A 363 -0.25 30.11 54.74
CA GLN A 363 -0.93 31.15 55.53
C GLN A 363 -0.19 31.47 56.84
N GLY A 364 0.60 30.53 57.39
CA GLY A 364 1.43 30.76 58.58
C GLY A 364 2.59 31.76 58.39
N PHE A 365 3.03 32.00 57.16
CA PHE A 365 4.19 32.88 56.85
C PHE A 365 3.83 34.32 56.45
N LYS A 366 2.55 34.72 56.49
CA LYS A 366 2.13 36.11 56.15
C LYS A 366 1.78 37.00 57.36
N LYS A 367 2.04 36.55 58.58
CA LYS A 367 2.07 37.40 59.78
C LYS A 367 3.40 37.20 60.49
N LEU A 368 4.38 38.04 60.15
CA LEU A 368 5.40 38.57 61.06
C LEU A 368 6.02 39.81 60.40
#